data_AF-A0A7K4I8E9-F1
#
_entry.id   AF-A0A7K4I8E9-F1
#
_cell.length_a   1.000
_cell.length_b   1.000
_cell.length_c   1.000
_cell.angle_alpha   90.00
_cell.angle_beta   90.00
_cell.angle_gamma   90.00
#
_symmetry.space_group_name_H-M   'P 1'
#
loop_
_entity.id
_entity.type
_entity.pdbx_description
1 polymer ?
#
loop_
_entity_poly.entity_id
_entity_poly.type
_entity_poly.pdbx_seq_one_letter_code
_entity_poly.pdbx_strand_id
1 'polypeptide(L)'
;MATAGSLNQSMEMAVQHYSSLFKLPSYRKMLLLQVLICTLGGLISIIILFPYYEGLISGLFLGISLFLTNFIADNIVNMFVLRLDAVYDSRRTVGLSLFCLGFWFFFDFIGVAIATIFGLSWWVRLCLLGFSAVIILRSIVLFSTSSTDYNRLLITSLLQPFFCIIPFLVFWIGVGYMLNTFLVLFFVFSPVIGIISSFGFIYFLNVVGQQTLGISTISLFKAFLLNWIVGLNEPFEEFLEELGESQDVEVLLIQFSSSKPKAVIAVPSIHPGPFKNVGSSLLPSMLKAALEEKLGCTVCVPHGLFGHEFDLASQVQN
;
A
#
# COMPACT_ATOMS: atom_id res chain seq x y z
N MET A 1 10.21 -4.40 -38.88
CA MET A 1 11.32 -4.59 -37.93
C MET A 1 11.49 -3.31 -37.14
N ALA A 2 11.21 -3.34 -35.83
CA ALA A 2 11.55 -2.24 -34.93
C ALA A 2 13.08 -2.05 -34.96
N THR A 3 13.57 -0.82 -35.16
CA THR A 3 15.01 -0.55 -35.06
C THR A 3 15.46 -0.77 -33.62
N ALA A 4 16.71 -1.20 -33.40
CA ALA A 4 17.24 -1.47 -32.05
C ALA A 4 17.04 -0.27 -31.08
N GLY A 5 17.06 0.96 -31.61
CA GLY A 5 16.74 2.17 -30.83
C GLY A 5 15.28 2.24 -30.37
N SER A 6 14.31 1.85 -31.22
CA SER A 6 12.89 1.83 -30.84
C SER A 6 12.56 0.74 -29.82
N LEU A 7 13.25 -0.41 -29.87
CA LEU A 7 13.09 -1.47 -28.88
C LEU A 7 13.65 -1.04 -27.52
N ASN A 8 14.86 -0.48 -27.49
CA ASN A 8 15.47 0.03 -26.26
C ASN A 8 14.61 1.12 -25.62
N GLN A 9 14.06 2.04 -26.41
CA GLN A 9 13.16 3.08 -25.92
C GLN A 9 11.88 2.48 -25.32
N SER A 10 11.29 1.45 -25.95
CA SER A 10 10.11 0.78 -25.41
C SER A 10 10.39 0.06 -24.09
N MET A 11 11.55 -0.60 -23.98
CA MET A 11 12.00 -1.25 -22.75
C MET A 11 12.25 -0.23 -21.64
N GLU A 12 12.91 0.90 -21.94
CA GLU A 12 13.13 1.98 -20.98
C GLU A 12 11.80 2.56 -20.47
N MET A 13 10.82 2.78 -21.36
CA MET A 13 9.50 3.24 -20.96
C MET A 13 8.77 2.22 -20.06
N ALA A 14 8.85 0.92 -20.39
CA ALA A 14 8.30 -0.12 -19.55
C ALA A 14 8.97 -0.12 -18.17
N VAL A 15 10.30 -0.08 -18.11
CA VAL A 15 11.05 -0.01 -16.84
C VAL A 15 10.65 1.22 -16.04
N GLN A 16 10.54 2.39 -16.68
CA GLN A 16 10.09 3.62 -16.02
C GLN A 16 8.68 3.47 -15.45
N HIS A 17 7.74 2.94 -16.24
CA HIS A 17 6.36 2.73 -15.82
C HIS A 17 6.28 1.77 -14.62
N TYR A 18 6.90 0.59 -14.71
CA TYR A 18 6.94 -0.38 -13.61
C TYR A 18 7.68 0.16 -12.38
N SER A 19 8.71 0.99 -12.56
CA SER A 19 9.42 1.63 -11.44
C SER A 19 8.60 2.73 -10.73
N SER A 20 7.53 3.22 -11.38
CA SER A 20 6.61 4.23 -10.84
C SER A 20 5.43 3.62 -10.09
N LEU A 21 5.05 2.38 -10.42
CA LEU A 21 3.97 1.66 -9.75
C LEU A 21 4.29 1.50 -8.24
N PHE A 22 3.31 1.84 -7.41
CA PHE A 22 3.39 1.76 -5.93
C PHE A 22 4.51 2.59 -5.29
N LYS A 23 5.07 3.59 -6.00
CA LYS A 23 6.08 4.50 -5.45
C LYS A 23 5.43 5.70 -4.77
N LEU A 24 5.62 5.82 -3.45
CA LEU A 24 5.27 7.03 -2.71
C LEU A 24 6.33 8.13 -2.91
N PRO A 25 5.92 9.42 -2.91
CA PRO A 25 6.84 10.55 -2.84
C PRO A 25 7.82 10.43 -1.66
N SER A 26 8.93 11.19 -1.72
CA SER A 26 9.88 11.21 -0.60
C SER A 26 9.23 11.68 0.70
N TYR A 27 9.76 11.22 1.84
CA TYR A 27 9.23 11.57 3.16
C TYR A 27 8.98 13.08 3.35
N ARG A 28 9.93 13.92 2.91
CA ARG A 28 9.80 15.39 2.94
C ARG A 28 8.60 15.88 2.11
N LYS A 29 8.39 15.33 0.92
CA LYS A 29 7.24 15.68 0.07
C LYS A 29 5.93 15.25 0.74
N MET A 30 5.89 14.07 1.35
CA MET A 30 4.71 13.61 2.08
C MET A 30 4.36 14.51 3.27
N LEU A 31 5.37 14.95 4.04
CA LEU A 31 5.15 15.92 5.12
C LEU A 31 4.64 17.27 4.59
N LEU A 32 5.20 17.78 3.49
CA LEU A 32 4.72 19.01 2.87
C LEU A 32 3.26 18.88 2.40
N LEU A 33 2.88 17.74 1.82
CA LEU A 33 1.50 17.45 1.43
C LEU A 33 0.58 17.37 2.66
N GLN A 34 1.04 16.81 3.79
CA GLN A 34 0.30 16.80 5.04
C GLN A 34 0.10 18.21 5.61
N VAL A 35 1.13 19.07 5.60
CA VAL A 35 0.99 20.47 5.99
C VAL A 35 -0.05 21.16 5.10
N LEU A 36 0.03 20.97 3.79
CA LEU A 36 -0.88 21.58 2.83
C LEU A 36 -2.32 21.13 3.04
N ILE A 37 -2.58 19.83 3.15
CA ILE A 37 -3.94 19.31 3.32
C ILE A 37 -4.55 19.73 4.66
N CYS A 38 -3.76 19.73 5.75
CA CYS A 38 -4.26 20.15 7.04
C CYS A 38 -4.55 21.65 7.08
N THR A 39 -3.66 22.49 6.56
CA THR A 39 -3.83 23.95 6.56
C THR A 39 -4.98 24.39 5.64
N LEU A 40 -5.01 23.91 4.40
CA LEU A 40 -6.12 24.20 3.49
C LEU A 40 -7.42 23.60 3.98
N GLY A 41 -7.38 22.35 4.45
CA GLY A 41 -8.54 21.65 4.99
C GLY A 41 -9.14 22.41 6.16
N GLY A 42 -8.37 22.68 7.22
CA GLY A 42 -8.84 23.44 8.38
C GLY A 42 -9.35 24.83 8.04
N LEU A 43 -8.73 25.52 7.07
CA LEU A 43 -9.19 26.82 6.60
C LEU A 43 -10.56 26.72 5.90
N ILE A 44 -10.72 25.80 4.94
CA ILE A 44 -11.97 25.57 4.21
C ILE A 44 -13.08 25.14 5.17
N SER A 45 -12.76 24.29 6.15
CA SER A 45 -13.71 23.78 7.13
C SER A 45 -14.39 24.88 7.95
N ILE A 46 -13.67 25.98 8.22
CA ILE A 46 -14.15 27.04 9.11
C ILE A 46 -14.62 28.27 8.33
N ILE A 47 -13.89 28.70 7.30
CA ILE A 47 -14.13 29.99 6.63
C ILE A 47 -15.52 30.08 5.99
N ILE A 48 -16.08 28.95 5.56
CA ILE A 48 -17.41 28.87 4.95
C ILE A 48 -18.51 29.14 5.99
N LEU A 49 -18.34 28.65 7.22
CA LEU A 49 -19.32 28.80 8.30
C LEU A 49 -19.13 30.09 9.09
N PHE A 50 -17.89 30.59 9.15
CA PHE A 50 -17.50 31.78 9.90
C PHE A 50 -16.64 32.71 9.02
N PRO A 51 -17.24 33.48 8.09
CA PRO A 51 -16.52 34.23 7.04
C PRO A 51 -15.77 35.48 7.53
N TYR A 52 -15.67 35.70 8.84
CA TYR A 52 -15.00 36.86 9.44
C TYR A 52 -13.49 36.61 9.64
N TYR A 53 -12.74 37.66 9.95
CA TYR A 53 -11.29 37.60 10.24
C TYR A 53 -10.95 36.54 11.32
N GLU A 54 -11.83 36.38 12.30
CA GLU A 54 -11.71 35.36 13.35
C GLU A 54 -11.78 33.92 12.81
N GLY A 55 -12.58 33.67 11.76
CA GLY A 55 -12.68 32.37 11.12
C GLY A 55 -11.45 32.01 10.30
N LEU A 56 -10.77 33.01 9.70
CA LEU A 56 -9.48 32.79 9.03
C LEU A 56 -8.39 32.37 10.03
N ILE A 57 -8.28 33.07 11.16
CA ILE A 57 -7.33 32.72 12.22
C ILE A 57 -7.65 31.34 12.79
N SER A 58 -8.92 31.08 13.10
CA SER A 58 -9.32 29.81 13.70
C SER A 58 -9.19 28.64 12.73
N GLY A 59 -9.45 28.87 11.44
CA GLY A 59 -9.21 27.92 10.34
C GLY A 59 -7.74 27.50 10.25
N LEU A 60 -6.84 28.48 10.26
CA LEU A 60 -5.40 28.22 10.28
C LEU A 60 -4.97 27.51 11.57
N PHE A 61 -5.51 27.91 12.72
CA PHE A 61 -5.21 27.28 14.00
C PHE A 61 -5.66 25.81 14.04
N LEU A 62 -6.86 25.51 13.53
CA LEU A 62 -7.37 24.14 13.37
C LEU A 62 -6.43 23.34 12.46
N GLY A 63 -6.08 23.88 11.30
CA GLY A 63 -5.21 23.20 10.35
C GLY A 63 -3.81 22.91 10.89
N ILE A 64 -3.17 23.88 11.55
CA ILE A 64 -1.86 23.69 12.20
C ILE A 64 -1.97 22.66 13.33
N SER A 65 -3.02 22.74 14.15
CA SER A 65 -3.25 21.78 15.24
C SER A 65 -3.45 20.36 14.72
N LEU A 66 -4.23 20.18 13.65
CA LEU A 66 -4.43 18.89 12.98
C LEU A 66 -3.12 18.31 12.45
N PHE A 67 -2.29 19.14 11.80
CA PHE A 67 -0.97 18.72 11.35
C PHE A 67 -0.10 18.26 12.51
N LEU A 68 -0.02 19.04 13.60
CA LEU A 68 0.80 18.70 14.76
C LEU A 68 0.33 17.40 15.45
N THR A 69 -0.98 17.25 15.67
CA THR A 69 -1.53 16.03 16.29
C THR A 69 -1.30 14.81 15.40
N ASN A 70 -1.48 14.95 14.08
CA ASN A 70 -1.21 13.86 13.14
C ASN A 70 0.28 13.50 13.11
N PHE A 71 1.16 14.50 13.05
CA PHE A 71 2.61 14.30 13.06
C PHE A 71 3.07 13.59 14.33
N ILE A 72 2.56 14.00 15.51
CA ILE A 72 2.87 13.34 16.78
C ILE A 72 2.39 11.88 16.75
N ALA A 73 1.16 11.62 16.32
CA ALA A 73 0.62 10.27 16.23
C ALA A 73 1.45 9.37 15.30
N ASP A 74 1.82 9.87 14.11
CA ASP A 74 2.65 9.15 13.15
C ASP A 74 4.03 8.82 13.73
N ASN A 75 4.65 9.75 14.46
CA ASN A 75 5.95 9.50 15.12
C ASN A 75 5.84 8.47 16.25
N ILE A 76 4.78 8.52 17.07
CA ILE A 76 4.54 7.52 18.13
C ILE A 76 4.37 6.13 17.51
N VAL A 77 3.53 6.01 16.46
CA VAL A 77 3.31 4.76 15.74
C VAL A 77 4.62 4.21 15.18
N ASN A 78 5.39 5.05 14.48
CA ASN A 78 6.64 4.62 13.85
C ASN A 78 7.69 4.19 14.87
N MET A 79 7.80 4.91 16.00
CA MET A 79 8.85 4.65 16.99
C MET A 79 8.53 3.43 17.86
N PHE A 80 7.27 3.26 18.27
CA PHE A 80 6.90 2.29 19.30
C PHE A 80 6.12 1.09 18.78
N VAL A 81 5.40 1.23 17.66
CA VAL A 81 4.41 0.22 17.24
C VAL A 81 4.85 -0.51 15.97
N LEU A 82 5.21 0.22 14.92
CA LEU A 82 5.58 -0.32 13.61
C LEU A 82 7.10 -0.38 13.34
N ARG A 83 7.94 -0.19 14.37
CA ARG A 83 9.41 -0.13 14.22
C ARG A 83 10.04 -1.33 13.49
N LEU A 84 9.44 -2.51 13.65
CA LEU A 84 9.94 -3.77 13.08
C LEU A 84 9.07 -4.27 11.90
N ASP A 85 8.14 -3.45 11.42
CA ASP A 85 7.30 -3.84 10.30
C ASP A 85 8.10 -3.80 8.99
N ALA A 86 8.02 -4.88 8.20
CA ALA A 86 8.74 -4.98 6.94
C ALA A 86 8.17 -4.05 5.85
N VAL A 87 6.86 -3.79 5.87
CA VAL A 87 6.16 -3.00 4.87
C VAL A 87 6.14 -1.52 5.25
N TYR A 88 5.86 -1.17 6.50
CA TYR A 88 5.65 0.19 6.94
C TYR A 88 6.92 0.90 7.41
N ASP A 89 7.50 1.71 6.52
CA ASP A 89 8.48 2.73 6.87
C ASP A 89 7.78 4.04 7.30
N SER A 90 8.54 4.99 7.85
CA SER A 90 7.98 6.29 8.27
C SER A 90 7.27 7.03 7.12
N ARG A 91 7.70 6.83 5.87
CA ARG A 91 7.09 7.43 4.68
C ARG A 91 5.73 6.83 4.37
N ARG A 92 5.57 5.51 4.49
CA ARG A 92 4.30 4.81 4.26
C ARG A 92 3.31 5.07 5.38
N THR A 93 3.76 5.18 6.62
CA THR A 93 2.88 5.60 7.74
C THR A 93 2.32 7.00 7.50
N VAL A 94 3.19 7.98 7.19
CA VAL A 94 2.77 9.35 6.82
C VAL A 94 1.87 9.34 5.59
N GLY A 95 2.15 8.46 4.61
CA GLY A 95 1.30 8.29 3.43
C GLY A 95 -0.09 7.77 3.74
N LEU A 96 -0.21 6.74 4.59
CA LEU A 96 -1.50 6.24 5.05
C LEU A 96 -2.29 7.35 5.76
N SER A 97 -1.63 8.10 6.66
CA SER A 97 -2.25 9.21 7.38
C SER A 97 -2.66 10.35 6.44
N LEU A 98 -1.91 10.62 5.38
CA LEU A 98 -2.28 11.60 4.34
C LEU A 98 -3.58 11.19 3.61
N PHE A 99 -3.69 9.93 3.19
CA PHE A 99 -4.93 9.42 2.58
C PHE A 99 -6.11 9.45 3.55
N CYS A 100 -5.88 9.12 4.82
CA CYS A 100 -6.89 9.21 5.87
C CYS A 100 -7.40 10.65 6.07
N LEU A 101 -6.49 11.62 6.14
CA LEU A 101 -6.85 13.04 6.25
C LEU A 101 -7.67 13.51 5.04
N GLY A 102 -7.29 13.11 3.81
CA GLY A 102 -8.07 13.43 2.62
C GLY A 102 -9.49 12.85 2.67
N PHE A 103 -9.62 11.60 3.11
CA PHE A 103 -10.92 10.96 3.25
C PHE A 103 -11.77 11.59 4.37
N TRP A 104 -11.14 12.02 5.47
CA TRP A 104 -11.84 12.74 6.53
C TRP A 104 -12.33 14.10 6.05
N PHE A 105 -11.46 14.90 5.41
CA PHE A 105 -11.83 16.20 4.88
C PHE A 105 -12.94 16.10 3.82
N PHE A 106 -13.02 15.02 3.06
CA PHE A 106 -14.15 14.78 2.16
C PHE A 106 -15.50 14.80 2.91
N PHE A 107 -15.64 14.06 4.01
CA PHE A 107 -16.86 14.10 4.82
C PHE A 107 -17.05 15.43 5.54
N ASP A 108 -15.96 16.02 6.03
CA ASP A 108 -15.99 17.31 6.71
C ASP A 108 -16.52 18.42 5.81
N PHE A 109 -16.04 18.50 4.55
CA PHE A 109 -16.49 19.49 3.59
C PHE A 109 -17.95 19.30 3.17
N ILE A 110 -18.41 18.05 3.04
CA ILE A 110 -19.84 17.78 2.85
C ILE A 110 -20.63 18.26 4.08
N GLY A 111 -20.09 18.04 5.27
CA GLY A 111 -20.63 18.53 6.55
C GLY A 111 -20.79 20.04 6.58
N VAL A 112 -19.74 20.75 6.19
CA VAL A 112 -19.71 22.21 6.11
C VAL A 112 -20.73 22.72 5.09
N ALA A 113 -20.77 22.13 3.89
CA ALA A 113 -21.73 22.53 2.85
C ALA A 113 -23.18 22.38 3.33
N ILE A 114 -23.53 21.25 3.96
CA ILE A 114 -24.87 21.00 4.51
C ILE A 114 -25.17 21.90 5.71
N ALA A 115 -24.17 22.18 6.55
CA ALA A 115 -24.33 23.03 7.73
C ALA A 115 -24.71 24.48 7.38
N THR A 116 -24.39 24.97 6.18
CA THR A 116 -24.84 26.31 5.73
C THR A 116 -26.36 26.42 5.63
N ILE A 117 -27.06 25.30 5.39
CA ILE A 117 -28.53 25.26 5.20
C ILE A 117 -29.21 24.70 6.45
N PHE A 118 -28.65 23.64 7.05
CA PHE A 118 -29.30 22.88 8.12
C PHE A 118 -28.68 23.10 9.51
N GLY A 119 -27.68 23.97 9.62
CA GLY A 119 -27.03 24.37 10.87
C GLY A 119 -25.81 23.51 11.27
N LEU A 120 -25.05 24.04 12.25
CA LEU A 120 -23.73 23.55 12.67
C LEU A 120 -23.70 22.07 13.08
N SER A 121 -24.82 21.53 13.57
CA SER A 121 -24.89 20.12 14.00
C SER A 121 -24.57 19.12 12.88
N TRP A 122 -24.83 19.48 11.61
CA TRP A 122 -24.52 18.62 10.46
C TRP A 122 -23.03 18.56 10.16
N TRP A 123 -22.30 19.64 10.40
CA TRP A 123 -20.85 19.64 10.29
C TRP A 123 -20.23 18.67 11.28
N VAL A 124 -20.64 18.74 12.56
CA VAL A 124 -20.19 17.81 13.61
C VAL A 124 -20.51 16.36 13.24
N ARG A 125 -21.75 16.06 12.84
CA ARG A 125 -22.18 14.69 12.50
C ARG A 125 -21.36 14.10 11.35
N LEU A 126 -21.09 14.89 10.30
CA LEU A 126 -20.35 14.39 9.14
C LEU A 126 -18.84 14.37 9.39
N CYS A 127 -18.29 15.26 10.21
CA CYS A 127 -16.92 15.14 10.69
C CYS A 127 -16.73 13.85 11.51
N LEU A 128 -17.69 13.51 12.38
CA LEU A 128 -17.70 12.25 13.12
C LEU A 128 -17.86 11.02 12.21
N LEU A 129 -18.67 11.11 11.15
CA LEU A 129 -18.72 10.07 10.13
C LEU A 129 -17.35 9.88 9.45
N GLY A 130 -16.65 10.97 9.15
CA GLY A 130 -15.27 10.95 8.68
C GLY A 130 -14.31 10.23 9.63
N PHE A 131 -14.43 10.46 10.93
CA PHE A 131 -13.68 9.74 11.97
C PHE A 131 -13.94 8.21 11.91
N SER A 132 -15.19 7.78 11.82
CA SER A 132 -15.52 6.35 11.66
C SER A 132 -14.93 5.76 10.38
N ALA A 133 -15.04 6.51 9.28
CA ALA A 133 -14.58 6.10 7.97
C ALA A 133 -13.05 5.93 7.95
N VAL A 134 -12.31 6.83 8.61
CA VAL A 134 -10.86 6.73 8.81
C VAL A 134 -10.49 5.49 9.64
N ILE A 135 -11.21 5.19 10.72
CA ILE A 135 -10.94 3.99 11.53
C ILE A 135 -11.09 2.72 10.66
N ILE A 136 -12.17 2.64 9.87
CA ILE A 136 -12.42 1.50 8.99
C ILE A 136 -11.30 1.38 7.95
N LEU A 137 -11.00 2.47 7.23
CA LEU A 137 -9.95 2.50 6.21
C LEU A 137 -8.60 2.08 6.78
N ARG A 138 -8.18 2.69 7.91
CA ARG A 138 -6.91 2.36 8.56
C ARG A 138 -6.87 0.91 9.00
N SER A 139 -7.95 0.40 9.58
CA SER A 139 -8.01 -0.98 10.04
C SER A 139 -7.88 -1.95 8.87
N ILE A 140 -8.68 -1.77 7.81
CA ILE A 140 -8.61 -2.62 6.61
C ILE A 140 -7.19 -2.60 6.04
N VAL A 141 -6.62 -1.42 5.82
CA VAL A 141 -5.29 -1.28 5.22
C VAL A 141 -4.22 -1.93 6.09
N LEU A 142 -4.17 -1.61 7.39
CA LEU A 142 -3.15 -2.16 8.30
C LEU A 142 -3.26 -3.67 8.44
N PHE A 143 -4.45 -4.21 8.72
CA PHE A 143 -4.63 -5.66 8.86
C PHE A 143 -4.41 -6.43 7.55
N SER A 144 -4.58 -5.80 6.40
CA SER A 144 -4.38 -6.44 5.08
C SER A 144 -2.94 -6.37 4.57
N THR A 145 -2.13 -5.43 5.05
CA THR A 145 -0.81 -5.14 4.45
C THR A 145 0.37 -5.33 5.41
N SER A 146 0.14 -5.28 6.72
CA SER A 146 1.19 -5.48 7.72
C SER A 146 1.22 -6.93 8.23
N SER A 147 2.43 -7.41 8.53
CA SER A 147 2.67 -8.70 9.17
C SER A 147 2.92 -8.59 10.68
N THR A 148 2.73 -7.40 11.26
CA THR A 148 2.89 -7.14 12.69
C THR A 148 1.71 -7.71 13.51
N ASP A 149 1.93 -7.92 14.82
CA ASP A 149 0.92 -8.40 15.77
C ASP A 149 -0.41 -7.62 15.70
N TYR A 150 -1.53 -8.34 15.78
CA TYR A 150 -2.89 -7.77 15.74
C TYR A 150 -3.11 -6.64 16.76
N ASN A 151 -2.58 -6.78 17.98
CA ASN A 151 -2.76 -5.76 19.03
C ASN A 151 -2.07 -4.44 18.67
N ARG A 152 -0.88 -4.52 18.06
CA ARG A 152 -0.12 -3.34 17.60
C ARG A 152 -0.84 -2.66 16.44
N LEU A 153 -1.43 -3.44 15.54
CA LEU A 153 -2.22 -2.92 14.43
C LEU A 153 -3.50 -2.23 14.91
N LEU A 154 -4.18 -2.79 15.90
CA LEU A 154 -5.35 -2.17 16.51
C LEU A 154 -5.01 -0.84 17.18
N ILE A 155 -3.90 -0.78 17.94
CA ILE A 155 -3.43 0.49 18.53
C ILE A 155 -3.12 1.49 17.42
N THR A 156 -2.45 1.06 16.35
CA THR A 156 -2.05 1.92 15.23
C THR A 156 -3.23 2.45 14.43
N SER A 157 -4.28 1.64 14.24
CA SER A 157 -5.48 2.04 13.50
C SER A 157 -6.27 3.11 14.26
N LEU A 158 -6.25 3.06 15.60
CA LEU A 158 -6.97 3.98 16.48
C LEU A 158 -6.19 5.25 16.82
N LEU A 159 -4.86 5.19 16.99
CA LEU A 159 -4.10 6.31 17.55
C LEU A 159 -4.25 7.61 16.73
N GLN A 160 -4.05 7.55 15.42
CA GLN A 160 -4.12 8.71 14.55
C GLN A 160 -5.51 9.39 14.54
N PRO A 161 -6.64 8.67 14.34
CA PRO A 161 -7.95 9.31 14.34
C PRO A 161 -8.32 9.91 15.71
N PHE A 162 -7.94 9.28 16.82
CA PHE A 162 -8.17 9.83 18.15
C PHE A 162 -7.33 11.08 18.43
N PHE A 163 -6.11 11.19 17.89
CA PHE A 163 -5.33 12.41 18.00
C PHE A 163 -5.92 13.54 17.14
N CYS A 164 -6.37 13.22 15.91
CA CYS A 164 -6.87 14.21 14.97
C CYS A 164 -8.27 14.73 15.30
N ILE A 165 -9.09 14.02 16.09
CA ILE A 165 -10.39 14.54 16.53
C ILE A 165 -10.25 15.62 17.63
N ILE A 166 -9.13 15.64 18.38
CA ILE A 166 -8.93 16.58 19.49
C ILE A 166 -9.02 18.05 19.03
N PRO A 167 -8.33 18.50 17.96
CA PRO A 167 -8.48 19.86 17.45
C PRO A 167 -9.91 20.24 17.07
N PHE A 168 -10.68 19.31 16.48
CA PHE A 168 -12.09 19.54 16.17
C PHE A 168 -12.93 19.71 17.44
N LEU A 169 -12.74 18.86 18.45
CA LEU A 169 -13.45 18.98 19.73
C LEU A 169 -13.16 20.31 20.43
N VAL A 170 -11.89 20.72 20.47
CA VAL A 170 -11.48 22.01 21.05
C VAL A 170 -12.17 23.16 20.31
N PHE A 171 -12.19 23.12 18.98
CA PHE A 171 -12.86 24.15 18.19
C PHE A 171 -14.37 24.17 18.42
N TRP A 172 -15.03 23.01 18.41
CA TRP A 172 -16.48 22.89 18.63
C TRP A 172 -16.90 23.47 19.99
N ILE A 173 -16.15 23.17 21.05
CA ILE A 173 -16.37 23.77 22.37
C ILE A 173 -16.19 25.30 22.30
N GLY A 174 -15.16 25.77 21.60
CA GLY A 174 -14.87 27.20 21.43
C GLY A 174 -15.99 27.98 20.73
N VAL A 175 -16.69 27.37 19.77
CA VAL A 175 -17.86 27.97 19.11
C VAL A 175 -19.20 27.71 19.82
N GLY A 176 -19.15 27.17 21.04
CA GLY A 176 -20.33 26.96 21.89
C GLY A 176 -21.12 25.68 21.63
N TYR A 177 -20.57 24.71 20.90
CA TYR A 177 -21.20 23.41 20.73
C TYR A 177 -21.06 22.57 22.01
N MET A 178 -22.19 22.29 22.68
CA MET A 178 -22.18 21.53 23.93
C MET A 178 -21.93 20.04 23.69
N LEU A 179 -20.94 19.49 24.40
CA LEU A 179 -20.72 18.05 24.42
C LEU A 179 -21.89 17.37 25.13
N ASN A 180 -22.51 16.40 24.47
CA ASN A 180 -23.61 15.62 25.02
C ASN A 180 -23.20 14.16 25.22
N THR A 181 -24.04 13.40 25.94
CA THR A 181 -23.81 11.97 26.16
C THR A 181 -23.72 11.18 24.85
N PHE A 182 -24.41 11.60 23.79
CA PHE A 182 -24.35 10.93 22.48
C PHE A 182 -22.96 10.96 21.86
N LEU A 183 -22.19 12.04 22.00
CA LEU A 183 -20.80 12.11 21.53
C LEU A 183 -19.90 11.12 22.28
N VAL A 184 -20.07 11.02 23.59
CA VAL A 184 -19.31 10.06 24.40
C VAL A 184 -19.63 8.63 23.97
N LEU A 185 -20.92 8.30 23.82
CA LEU A 185 -21.35 7.00 23.31
C LEU A 185 -20.81 6.75 21.89
N PHE A 186 -20.78 7.77 21.03
CA PHE A 186 -20.23 7.67 19.69
C PHE A 186 -18.74 7.28 19.71
N PHE A 187 -17.91 7.94 20.53
CA PHE A 187 -16.48 7.62 20.62
C PHE A 187 -16.19 6.23 21.22
N VAL A 188 -17.15 5.63 21.92
CA VAL A 188 -17.05 4.24 22.40
C VAL A 188 -17.52 3.25 21.34
N PHE A 189 -18.71 3.46 20.77
CA PHE A 189 -19.31 2.48 19.85
C PHE A 189 -18.75 2.55 18.43
N SER A 190 -18.44 3.74 17.90
CA SER A 190 -17.97 3.90 16.52
C SER A 190 -16.68 3.12 16.26
N PRO A 191 -15.62 3.22 17.09
CA PRO A 191 -14.42 2.41 16.89
C PRO A 191 -14.70 0.91 16.95
N VAL A 192 -15.52 0.45 17.90
CA VAL A 192 -15.87 -0.97 18.04
C VAL A 192 -16.56 -1.49 16.79
N ILE A 193 -17.59 -0.78 16.32
CA ILE A 193 -18.31 -1.15 15.10
C ILE A 193 -17.37 -1.10 13.89
N GLY A 194 -16.57 -0.03 13.75
CA GLY A 194 -15.64 0.11 12.63
C GLY A 194 -14.60 -1.02 12.57
N ILE A 195 -14.09 -1.45 13.71
CA ILE A 195 -13.14 -2.57 13.82
C ILE A 195 -13.83 -3.89 13.47
N ILE A 196 -15.02 -4.17 14.03
CA ILE A 196 -15.79 -5.37 13.72
C ILE A 196 -16.13 -5.43 12.22
N SER A 197 -16.58 -4.32 11.63
CA SER A 197 -16.88 -4.23 10.19
C SER A 197 -15.64 -4.47 9.34
N SER A 198 -14.48 -3.95 9.75
CA SER A 198 -13.20 -4.16 9.06
C SER A 198 -12.79 -5.64 9.09
N PHE A 199 -12.91 -6.31 10.24
CA PHE A 199 -12.64 -7.74 10.36
C PHE A 199 -13.64 -8.57 9.55
N GLY A 200 -14.92 -8.22 9.57
CA GLY A 200 -15.94 -8.87 8.76
C GLY A 200 -15.61 -8.79 7.27
N PHE A 201 -15.22 -7.62 6.77
CA PHE A 201 -14.80 -7.42 5.38
C PHE A 201 -13.60 -8.30 5.00
N ILE A 202 -12.54 -8.27 5.81
CA ILE A 202 -11.33 -9.10 5.60
C ILE A 202 -11.67 -10.59 5.64
N TYR A 203 -12.53 -11.02 6.57
CA TYR A 203 -12.97 -12.39 6.68
C TYR A 203 -13.67 -12.87 5.39
N PHE A 204 -14.62 -12.10 4.87
CA PHE A 204 -15.30 -12.46 3.62
C PHE A 204 -14.34 -12.53 2.42
N LEU A 205 -13.34 -11.65 2.35
CA LEU A 205 -12.30 -11.74 1.31
C LEU A 205 -11.48 -13.03 1.43
N ASN A 206 -11.14 -13.45 2.65
CA ASN A 206 -10.41 -14.70 2.87
C ASN A 206 -11.25 -15.93 2.54
N VAL A 207 -12.55 -15.91 2.84
CA VAL A 207 -13.47 -17.00 2.45
C VAL A 207 -13.47 -17.21 0.94
N VAL A 208 -13.49 -16.13 0.15
CA VAL A 208 -13.43 -16.22 -1.32
C VAL A 208 -12.12 -16.88 -1.78
N GLY A 209 -10.97 -16.47 -1.22
CA GLY A 209 -9.68 -17.08 -1.53
C GLY A 209 -9.63 -18.56 -1.17
N GLN A 210 -10.13 -18.90 0.03
CA GLN A 210 -10.14 -20.28 0.51
C GLN A 210 -11.00 -21.20 -0.38
N GLN A 211 -12.16 -20.69 -0.84
CA GLN A 211 -13.06 -21.45 -1.71
C GLN A 211 -12.53 -21.60 -3.15
N THR A 212 -11.74 -20.63 -3.63
CA THR A 212 -11.29 -20.59 -5.03
C THR A 212 -9.92 -21.24 -5.22
N LEU A 213 -8.98 -20.97 -4.31
CA LEU A 213 -7.57 -21.33 -4.42
C LEU A 213 -7.07 -22.19 -3.24
N GLY A 214 -7.90 -22.45 -2.22
CA GLY A 214 -7.45 -23.12 -1.00
C GLY A 214 -6.58 -22.27 -0.08
N ILE A 215 -6.36 -20.99 -0.41
CA ILE A 215 -5.46 -20.07 0.30
C ILE A 215 -6.18 -18.78 0.68
N SER A 216 -5.86 -18.24 1.85
CA SER A 216 -6.33 -16.94 2.31
C SER A 216 -5.86 -15.79 1.40
N THR A 217 -6.82 -15.07 0.80
CA THR A 217 -6.58 -13.91 -0.08
C THR A 217 -5.64 -12.88 0.55
N ILE A 218 -5.87 -12.54 1.82
CA ILE A 218 -5.06 -11.53 2.51
C ILE A 218 -3.66 -12.04 2.81
N SER A 219 -3.49 -13.35 3.03
CA SER A 219 -2.16 -13.94 3.23
C SER A 219 -1.34 -13.89 1.94
N LEU A 220 -1.94 -14.28 0.82
CA LEU A 220 -1.31 -14.18 -0.50
C LEU A 220 -0.97 -12.72 -0.85
N PHE A 221 -1.89 -11.78 -0.57
CA PHE A 221 -1.65 -10.36 -0.80
C PHE A 221 -0.50 -9.80 0.05
N LYS A 222 -0.38 -10.20 1.32
CA LYS A 222 0.76 -9.80 2.18
C LYS A 222 2.08 -10.34 1.64
N ALA A 223 2.12 -11.60 1.22
CA ALA A 223 3.30 -12.21 0.63
C ALA A 223 3.74 -11.48 -0.65
N PHE A 224 2.78 -11.20 -1.55
CA PHE A 224 3.03 -10.39 -2.73
C PHE A 224 3.59 -8.99 -2.37
N LEU A 225 3.00 -8.31 -1.38
CA LEU A 225 3.50 -7.01 -0.94
C LEU A 225 4.91 -7.09 -0.37
N LEU A 226 5.24 -8.12 0.43
CA LEU A 226 6.60 -8.32 0.95
C LEU A 226 7.62 -8.49 -0.18
N ASN A 227 7.31 -9.26 -1.21
CA ASN A 227 8.14 -9.36 -2.41
C ASN A 227 8.24 -7.99 -3.12
N TRP A 228 7.11 -7.36 -3.43
CA TRP A 228 7.08 -6.15 -4.24
C TRP A 228 7.77 -4.95 -3.58
N ILE A 229 7.62 -4.82 -2.26
CA ILE A 229 8.08 -3.67 -1.48
C ILE A 229 9.48 -3.89 -0.90
N VAL A 230 9.75 -5.07 -0.35
CA VAL A 230 10.99 -5.38 0.38
C VAL A 230 11.94 -6.25 -0.45
N GLY A 231 11.43 -6.95 -1.48
CA GLY A 231 12.20 -7.92 -2.25
C GLY A 231 12.29 -9.30 -1.58
N LEU A 232 11.44 -9.58 -0.58
CA LEU A 232 11.40 -10.88 0.08
C LEU A 232 10.58 -11.87 -0.76
N ASN A 233 11.26 -12.83 -1.39
CA ASN A 233 10.65 -13.79 -2.31
C ASN A 233 9.93 -14.94 -1.57
N GLU A 234 10.59 -15.49 -0.57
CA GLU A 234 10.20 -16.74 0.12
C GLU A 234 8.70 -16.79 0.47
N PRO A 235 8.08 -15.82 1.16
CA PRO A 235 6.66 -15.92 1.51
C PRO A 235 5.71 -16.02 0.31
N PHE A 236 6.10 -15.44 -0.83
CA PHE A 236 5.28 -15.47 -2.04
C PHE A 236 5.53 -16.74 -2.85
N GLU A 237 6.81 -17.15 -2.95
CA GLU A 237 7.20 -18.40 -3.62
C GLU A 237 6.62 -19.63 -2.90
N GLU A 238 6.54 -19.65 -1.56
CA GLU A 238 5.87 -20.73 -0.81
C GLU A 238 4.42 -20.96 -1.27
N PHE A 239 3.66 -19.89 -1.49
CA PHE A 239 2.30 -20.01 -2.01
C PHE A 239 2.27 -20.47 -3.47
N LEU A 240 3.23 -20.05 -4.29
CA LEU A 240 3.33 -20.50 -5.68
C LEU A 240 3.73 -21.98 -5.76
N GLU A 241 4.58 -22.46 -4.85
CA GLU A 241 4.95 -23.87 -4.74
C GLU A 241 3.76 -24.73 -4.27
N GLU A 242 2.96 -24.24 -3.31
CA GLU A 242 1.74 -24.93 -2.86
C GLU A 242 0.69 -25.04 -3.97
N LEU A 243 0.56 -24.00 -4.79
CA LEU A 243 -0.38 -23.94 -5.92
C LEU A 243 0.14 -24.65 -7.19
N GLY A 244 1.45 -24.81 -7.30
CA GLY A 244 2.12 -25.36 -8.47
C GLY A 244 2.02 -26.88 -8.54
N GLU A 245 2.44 -27.42 -9.69
CA GLU A 245 2.59 -28.85 -9.89
C GLU A 245 4.00 -29.20 -10.36
N SER A 246 4.45 -30.40 -10.01
CA SER A 246 5.72 -30.92 -10.52
C SER A 246 5.55 -31.41 -11.94
N GLN A 247 6.38 -30.89 -12.85
CA GLN A 247 6.38 -31.26 -14.25
C GLN A 247 7.80 -31.37 -14.79
N ASP A 248 8.03 -32.36 -15.65
CA ASP A 248 9.27 -32.46 -16.43
C ASP A 248 9.24 -31.45 -17.58
N VAL A 249 10.27 -30.61 -17.66
CA VAL A 249 10.42 -29.58 -18.70
C VAL A 249 11.60 -29.88 -19.62
N GLU A 250 11.40 -29.66 -20.91
CA GLU A 250 12.45 -29.85 -21.90
C GLU A 250 13.38 -28.62 -21.97
N VAL A 251 14.66 -28.85 -22.24
CA VAL A 251 15.62 -27.79 -22.53
C VAL A 251 16.35 -28.14 -23.82
N LEU A 252 16.15 -27.35 -24.86
CA LEU A 252 16.80 -27.54 -26.15
C LEU A 252 18.16 -26.84 -26.15
N LEU A 253 19.22 -27.60 -26.42
CA LEU A 253 20.59 -27.09 -26.50
C LEU A 253 21.16 -27.32 -27.90
N ILE A 254 21.58 -26.24 -28.55
CA ILE A 254 22.30 -26.30 -29.82
C ILE A 254 23.68 -25.70 -29.60
N GLN A 255 24.72 -26.54 -29.71
CA GLN A 255 26.10 -26.14 -29.54
C GLN A 255 26.83 -26.08 -30.89
N PHE A 256 27.40 -24.92 -31.20
CA PHE A 256 28.26 -24.71 -32.36
C PHE A 256 29.73 -24.85 -31.94
N SER A 257 30.43 -25.84 -32.49
CA SER A 257 31.81 -26.17 -32.11
C SER A 257 32.71 -26.40 -33.31
N SER A 258 34.01 -26.15 -33.13
CA SER A 258 35.06 -26.74 -33.95
C SER A 258 35.97 -27.61 -33.09
N SER A 259 37.13 -27.09 -32.66
CA SER A 259 38.00 -27.72 -31.65
C SER A 259 37.60 -27.39 -30.21
N LYS A 260 36.86 -26.30 -30.01
CA LYS A 260 36.28 -25.85 -28.75
C LYS A 260 34.87 -25.29 -29.00
N PRO A 261 33.98 -25.24 -27.99
CA PRO A 261 32.69 -24.56 -28.10
C PRO A 261 32.88 -23.11 -28.53
N LYS A 262 32.08 -22.63 -29.48
CA LYS A 262 32.11 -21.24 -29.99
C LYS A 262 30.86 -20.47 -29.62
N ALA A 263 29.70 -21.13 -29.68
CA ALA A 263 28.44 -20.56 -29.24
C ALA A 263 27.48 -21.66 -28.80
N VAL A 264 26.57 -21.33 -27.89
CA VAL A 264 25.44 -22.19 -27.52
C VAL A 264 24.14 -21.40 -27.58
N ILE A 265 23.10 -22.03 -28.10
CA ILE A 265 21.71 -21.58 -27.96
C ILE A 265 21.03 -22.54 -26.99
N ALA A 266 20.51 -22.02 -25.89
CA ALA A 266 19.76 -22.77 -24.88
C ALA A 266 18.33 -22.25 -24.82
N VAL A 267 17.36 -23.08 -25.19
CA VAL A 267 15.94 -22.70 -25.18
C VAL A 267 15.22 -23.57 -24.16
N PRO A 268 15.06 -23.09 -22.91
CA PRO A 268 14.28 -23.81 -21.93
C PRO A 268 12.79 -23.72 -22.27
N SER A 269 12.05 -24.79 -22.04
CA SER A 269 10.58 -24.80 -22.05
C SER A 269 10.01 -24.21 -20.75
N ILE A 270 10.64 -23.15 -20.25
CA ILE A 270 10.30 -22.44 -19.02
C ILE A 270 10.03 -20.99 -19.41
N HIS A 271 8.88 -20.48 -18.98
CA HIS A 271 8.55 -19.07 -19.16
C HIS A 271 9.24 -18.25 -18.04
N PRO A 272 9.92 -17.13 -18.33
CA PRO A 272 10.47 -16.24 -17.31
C PRO A 272 9.31 -15.41 -16.75
N GLY A 273 8.85 -15.80 -15.56
CA GLY A 273 7.61 -15.33 -14.95
C GLY A 273 7.39 -13.81 -14.94
N PRO A 274 6.15 -13.37 -14.68
CA PRO A 274 5.76 -11.97 -14.83
C PRO A 274 6.30 -11.08 -13.70
N PHE A 275 6.93 -11.66 -12.68
CA PHE A 275 7.29 -11.01 -11.43
C PHE A 275 8.80 -10.86 -11.34
N LYS A 276 9.31 -9.66 -11.65
CA LYS A 276 10.71 -9.19 -11.57
C LYS A 276 11.76 -10.16 -11.00
N ASN A 277 11.62 -10.59 -9.76
CA ASN A 277 12.57 -11.42 -9.03
C ASN A 277 11.95 -12.68 -8.40
N VAL A 278 10.85 -13.21 -8.91
CA VAL A 278 10.18 -14.40 -8.37
C VAL A 278 10.30 -15.53 -9.40
N GLY A 279 10.53 -16.75 -8.92
CA GLY A 279 10.52 -17.93 -9.77
C GLY A 279 11.56 -17.88 -10.89
N SER A 280 11.13 -18.23 -12.09
CA SER A 280 11.94 -18.26 -13.31
C SER A 280 12.24 -16.89 -13.93
N SER A 281 11.80 -15.78 -13.33
CA SER A 281 11.90 -14.45 -13.96
C SER A 281 13.34 -14.04 -14.31
N LEU A 282 14.33 -14.48 -13.52
CA LEU A 282 15.76 -14.24 -13.77
C LEU A 282 16.47 -15.37 -14.53
N LEU A 283 15.77 -16.49 -14.78
CA LEU A 283 16.33 -17.72 -15.34
C LEU A 283 17.11 -17.50 -16.65
N PRO A 284 16.64 -16.69 -17.64
CA PRO A 284 17.39 -16.51 -18.88
C PRO A 284 18.78 -15.90 -18.64
N SER A 285 18.88 -14.96 -17.69
CA SER A 285 20.14 -14.32 -17.33
C SER A 285 21.06 -15.24 -16.55
N MET A 286 20.49 -16.06 -15.64
CA MET A 286 21.21 -17.04 -14.85
C MET A 286 21.77 -18.17 -15.73
N LEU A 287 20.95 -18.75 -16.61
CA LEU A 287 21.37 -19.78 -17.55
C LEU A 287 22.47 -19.29 -18.48
N LYS A 288 22.34 -18.06 -19.00
CA LYS A 288 23.38 -17.47 -19.84
C LYS A 288 24.70 -17.39 -19.09
N ALA A 289 24.72 -16.77 -17.91
CA ALA A 289 25.94 -16.59 -17.13
C ALA A 289 26.59 -17.94 -16.78
N ALA A 290 25.80 -18.90 -16.29
CA ALA A 290 26.27 -20.22 -15.89
C ALA A 290 26.86 -21.01 -17.08
N LEU A 291 26.20 -20.98 -18.25
CA LEU A 291 26.69 -21.68 -19.44
C LEU A 291 27.90 -20.97 -20.09
N GLU A 292 27.96 -19.64 -20.09
CA GLU A 292 29.13 -18.88 -20.56
C GLU A 292 30.36 -19.18 -19.71
N GLU A 293 30.20 -19.21 -18.38
CA GLU A 293 31.26 -19.58 -17.44
C GLU A 293 31.73 -21.02 -17.65
N LYS A 294 30.78 -21.95 -17.75
CA LYS A 294 31.08 -23.39 -17.86
C LYS A 294 31.71 -23.78 -19.20
N LEU A 295 31.29 -23.15 -20.30
CA LEU A 295 31.69 -23.54 -21.66
C LEU A 295 32.76 -22.62 -22.26
N GLY A 296 33.02 -21.45 -21.66
CA GLY A 296 34.00 -20.48 -22.14
C GLY A 296 33.66 -19.94 -23.53
N CYS A 297 32.37 -19.83 -23.85
CA CYS A 297 31.88 -19.40 -25.16
C CYS A 297 30.61 -18.56 -25.02
N THR A 298 30.19 -17.84 -26.07
CA THR A 298 29.00 -16.98 -26.02
C THR A 298 27.72 -17.81 -25.96
N VAL A 299 26.79 -17.44 -25.08
CA VAL A 299 25.50 -18.13 -24.95
C VAL A 299 24.33 -17.21 -25.22
N CYS A 300 23.36 -17.73 -25.97
CA CYS A 300 22.07 -17.10 -26.22
C CYS A 300 20.97 -17.93 -25.57
N VAL A 301 20.12 -17.29 -24.77
CA VAL A 301 18.98 -17.93 -24.10
C VAL A 301 17.70 -17.26 -24.58
N PRO A 302 17.18 -17.61 -25.78
CA PRO A 302 15.92 -17.05 -26.25
C PRO A 302 14.76 -17.61 -25.44
N HIS A 303 13.68 -16.83 -25.41
CA HIS A 303 12.41 -17.23 -24.81
C HIS A 303 11.74 -18.35 -25.64
N GLY A 304 11.19 -19.37 -24.97
CA GLY A 304 10.40 -20.42 -25.62
C GLY A 304 9.04 -19.94 -26.13
N LEU A 305 8.17 -20.85 -26.56
CA LEU A 305 6.78 -20.52 -26.99
C LEU A 305 5.73 -20.89 -25.94
N PHE A 306 6.16 -21.13 -24.70
CA PHE A 306 5.32 -21.59 -23.60
C PHE A 306 4.69 -20.42 -22.86
N GLY A 307 3.55 -20.64 -22.23
CA GLY A 307 2.87 -19.65 -21.40
C GLY A 307 3.28 -19.75 -19.93
N HIS A 308 2.57 -18.99 -19.09
CA HIS A 308 2.80 -18.88 -17.65
C HIS A 308 2.53 -20.19 -16.88
N GLU A 309 1.89 -21.17 -17.51
CA GLU A 309 1.77 -22.53 -16.96
C GLU A 309 3.12 -23.23 -16.80
N PHE A 310 4.19 -22.73 -17.43
CA PHE A 310 5.57 -23.20 -17.29
C PHE A 310 6.47 -22.19 -16.53
N ASP A 311 5.89 -21.30 -15.74
CA ASP A 311 6.67 -20.49 -14.80
C ASP A 311 7.18 -21.37 -13.65
N LEU A 312 8.47 -21.27 -13.30
CA LEU A 312 8.95 -21.90 -12.07
C LEU A 312 8.36 -21.15 -10.87
N ALA A 313 7.89 -21.89 -9.88
CA ALA A 313 7.27 -21.35 -8.68
C ALA A 313 8.28 -20.58 -7.80
N SER A 314 9.55 -21.00 -7.83
CA SER A 314 10.59 -20.53 -6.89
C SER A 314 11.97 -20.43 -7.54
N GLN A 315 12.77 -19.46 -7.10
CA GLN A 315 14.13 -19.32 -7.58
C GLN A 315 15.05 -20.50 -7.22
N VAL A 316 14.70 -21.28 -6.20
CA VAL A 316 15.48 -22.47 -5.79
C VAL A 316 15.50 -23.53 -6.91
N GLN A 317 14.54 -23.47 -7.83
CA GLN A 317 14.40 -24.37 -8.97
C GLN A 317 15.22 -23.94 -10.20
N ASN A 318 15.85 -22.75 -10.17
CA ASN A 318 16.61 -22.17 -11.29
C ASN A 318 17.99 -22.80 -11.51
#